data_AF-A0A0A9G7S4-F1
#
_entry.id   AF-A0A0A9G7S4-F1
#
_cell.length_a   1.000
_cell.length_b   1.000
_cell.length_c   1.000
_cell.angle_alpha   90.00
_cell.angle_beta   90.00
_cell.angle_gamma   90.00
#
_symmetry.space_group_name_H-M   'P 1'
#
loop_
_entity.id
_entity.type
_entity.pdbx_description
1 polymer ?
#
loop_
_entity_poly.entity_id
_entity_poly.type
_entity_poly.pdbx_seq_one_letter_code
_entity_poly.pdbx_strand_id
1 'polypeptide(L)'
;MLLVCTPRKLSNYLVSKLKRQQVEKAARYSVVQSATSEYNVVHNNASQRKKWARVVFTVRIEDDGSRYSFECGMYEHFGILCCHAIKLLIHTSVTRIPEAYIMKRWTRAARDFVYLDDISSGPVSSQLSQNLLLVNALEVVRTVNRDSQASDILARHLSNARKEIDCL
;
A
#
# COMPACT_ATOMS: atom_id res chain seq x y z
N MET A 1 -17.12 -21.17 -14.68
CA MET A 1 -16.20 -20.04 -14.90
C MET A 1 -16.27 -19.09 -13.71
N LEU A 2 -15.60 -19.43 -12.60
CA LEU A 2 -15.49 -18.55 -11.44
C LEU A 2 -14.06 -18.00 -11.44
N LEU A 3 -13.94 -16.70 -11.73
CA LEU A 3 -12.71 -15.94 -11.57
C LEU A 3 -12.32 -16.00 -10.09
N VAL A 4 -11.33 -16.83 -9.76
CA VAL A 4 -10.61 -16.74 -8.49
C VAL A 4 -9.80 -15.45 -8.54
N CYS A 5 -10.45 -14.33 -8.23
CA CYS A 5 -9.78 -13.10 -7.91
C CYS A 5 -9.05 -13.33 -6.58
N THR A 6 -7.76 -13.64 -6.67
CA THR A 6 -6.86 -13.76 -5.51
C THR A 6 -7.08 -12.60 -4.52
N PRO A 7 -7.09 -12.82 -3.19
CA PRO A 7 -7.39 -11.80 -2.18
C PRO A 7 -6.57 -10.50 -2.33
N ARG A 8 -5.35 -10.60 -2.88
CA ARG A 8 -4.43 -9.46 -3.10
C ARG A 8 -4.73 -8.58 -4.32
N LYS A 9 -5.48 -9.07 -5.31
CA LYS A 9 -5.92 -8.22 -6.44
C LYS A 9 -7.04 -7.27 -6.00
N LEU A 10 -7.91 -7.75 -5.10
CA LEU A 10 -8.94 -6.92 -4.46
C LEU A 10 -8.29 -5.84 -3.58
N SER A 11 -7.26 -6.15 -2.80
CA SER A 11 -6.59 -5.13 -1.98
C SER A 11 -5.96 -4.00 -2.81
N ASN A 12 -5.26 -4.30 -3.91
CA ASN A 12 -4.66 -3.28 -4.77
C ASN A 12 -5.71 -2.41 -5.48
N TYR A 13 -6.78 -3.03 -5.99
CA TYR A 13 -7.89 -2.29 -6.58
C TYR A 13 -8.54 -1.36 -5.56
N LEU A 14 -8.85 -1.87 -4.36
CA LEU A 14 -9.44 -1.10 -3.28
C LEU A 14 -8.54 0.07 -2.84
N VAL A 15 -7.22 -0.13 -2.79
CA VAL A 15 -6.26 0.93 -2.47
C VAL A 15 -6.23 1.99 -3.56
N SER A 16 -6.20 1.59 -4.83
CA SER A 16 -6.25 2.55 -5.96
C SER A 16 -7.55 3.36 -5.96
N LYS A 17 -8.67 2.70 -5.63
CA LYS A 17 -9.99 3.31 -5.53
C LYS A 17 -10.04 4.27 -4.34
N LEU A 18 -9.50 3.87 -3.20
CA LEU A 18 -9.44 4.70 -2.00
C LEU A 18 -8.56 5.93 -2.22
N LYS A 19 -7.38 5.78 -2.82
CA LYS A 19 -6.50 6.91 -3.17
C LYS A 19 -7.23 7.93 -4.05
N ARG A 20 -7.86 7.48 -5.14
CA ARG A 20 -8.68 8.35 -6.01
C ARG A 20 -9.79 9.06 -5.23
N GLN A 21 -10.51 8.33 -4.39
CA GLN A 21 -11.58 8.89 -3.57
C GLN A 21 -11.08 9.96 -2.59
N GLN A 22 -9.89 9.79 -1.99
CA GLN A 22 -9.32 10.81 -1.09
C GLN A 22 -8.92 12.08 -1.85
N VAL A 23 -8.39 11.95 -3.07
CA VAL A 23 -8.08 13.08 -3.94
C VAL A 23 -9.34 13.86 -4.34
N GLU A 24 -10.40 13.16 -4.76
CA GLU A 24 -11.68 13.80 -5.09
C GLU A 24 -12.30 14.52 -3.88
N LYS A 25 -12.24 13.91 -2.70
CA LYS A 25 -12.73 14.52 -1.45
C LYS A 25 -11.95 15.78 -1.08
N ALA A 26 -10.66 15.85 -1.39
CA ALA A 26 -9.80 16.99 -1.04
C ALA A 26 -10.32 18.30 -1.68
N ALA A 27 -10.96 18.24 -2.84
CA ALA A 27 -11.54 19.40 -3.52
C ALA A 27 -12.64 20.11 -2.70
N ARG A 28 -13.25 19.43 -1.71
CA ARG A 28 -14.32 19.97 -0.85
C ARG A 28 -13.80 20.79 0.32
N TYR A 29 -12.49 20.95 0.43
CA TYR A 29 -11.84 21.66 1.52
C TYR A 29 -10.97 22.80 1.01
N SER A 30 -10.83 23.83 1.83
CA SER A 30 -9.88 24.93 1.73
C SER A 30 -8.85 24.82 2.87
N VAL A 31 -7.73 25.51 2.73
CA VAL A 31 -6.67 25.54 3.76
C VAL A 31 -6.53 26.99 4.20
N VAL A 32 -6.42 27.19 5.51
CA VAL A 32 -6.19 28.49 6.14
C VAL A 32 -5.03 28.33 7.11
N GLN A 33 -4.00 29.15 6.97
CA GLN A 33 -2.91 29.18 7.95
C GLN A 33 -3.42 29.80 9.24
N SER A 34 -3.22 29.11 10.36
CA SER A 34 -3.74 29.54 11.68
C SER A 34 -2.62 29.94 12.64
N ALA A 35 -1.43 29.36 12.50
CA ALA A 35 -0.22 29.79 13.18
C ALA A 35 1.01 29.57 12.28
N THR A 36 2.20 29.93 12.76
CA THR A 36 3.48 29.70 12.05
C THR A 36 3.65 28.23 11.66
N SER A 37 3.35 27.30 12.57
CA SER A 37 3.49 25.85 12.37
C SER A 37 2.16 25.09 12.34
N GLU A 38 1.05 25.78 12.02
CA GLU A 38 -0.29 25.16 12.05
C GLU A 38 -1.21 25.64 10.93
N TYR A 39 -1.87 24.67 10.29
CA TYR A 39 -2.87 24.89 9.25
C TYR A 39 -4.21 24.29 9.65
N ASN A 40 -5.29 24.98 9.31
CA ASN A 40 -6.64 24.48 9.40
C ASN A 40 -7.19 24.13 8.01
N VAL A 41 -7.62 22.89 7.86
CA VAL A 41 -8.29 22.39 6.65
C VAL A 41 -9.79 22.44 6.89
N VAL A 42 -10.47 23.36 6.20
CA VAL A 42 -11.87 23.72 6.45
C VAL A 42 -12.75 23.25 5.31
N HIS A 43 -13.90 22.67 5.61
CA HIS A 43 -14.87 22.25 4.60
C HIS A 43 -15.50 23.47 3.91
N ASN A 44 -15.57 23.49 2.57
CA ASN A 44 -16.06 24.64 1.81
C ASN A 44 -17.50 25.03 2.18
N ASN A 45 -18.38 24.05 2.40
CA ASN A 45 -19.76 24.27 2.83
C ASN A 45 -19.93 24.10 4.36
N ALA A 46 -18.99 24.57 5.17
CA ALA A 46 -18.99 24.37 6.62
C ALA A 46 -20.34 24.77 7.28
N SER A 47 -20.92 25.90 6.87
CA SER A 47 -22.19 26.42 7.40
C SER A 47 -23.41 25.54 7.10
N GLN A 48 -23.39 24.78 6.01
CA GLN A 48 -24.50 23.92 5.59
C GLN A 48 -24.39 22.50 6.17
N ARG A 49 -23.28 22.16 6.82
CA ARG A 49 -23.10 20.86 7.45
C ARG A 49 -23.90 20.79 8.76
N LYS A 50 -24.33 19.58 9.12
CA LYS A 50 -24.99 19.31 10.40
C LYS A 50 -24.06 19.74 11.54
N LYS A 51 -24.61 20.30 12.64
CA LYS A 51 -23.83 20.81 13.78
C LYS A 51 -22.83 19.81 14.39
N TRP A 52 -23.16 18.51 14.35
CA TRP A 52 -22.28 17.46 14.86
C TRP A 52 -21.16 17.06 13.90
N ALA A 53 -21.24 17.47 12.63
CA ALA A 53 -20.25 17.11 11.65
C ALA A 53 -19.01 18.00 11.82
N ARG A 54 -17.85 17.38 12.02
CA ARG A 54 -16.57 18.08 12.01
C ARG A 54 -16.35 18.74 10.65
N VAL A 55 -16.06 20.04 10.65
CA VAL A 55 -15.83 20.86 9.45
C VAL A 55 -14.43 21.46 9.39
N VAL A 56 -13.69 21.47 10.50
CA VAL A 56 -12.30 21.91 10.59
C VAL A 56 -11.45 20.73 11.04
N PHE A 57 -10.29 20.59 10.41
CA PHE A 57 -9.28 19.59 10.73
C PHE A 57 -7.94 20.30 10.83
N THR A 58 -7.28 20.15 11.97
CA THR A 58 -6.00 20.80 12.23
C THR A 58 -4.84 19.95 11.71
N VAL A 59 -3.84 20.61 11.15
CA VAL A 59 -2.60 19.99 10.72
C VAL A 59 -1.43 20.77 11.29
N ARG A 60 -0.53 20.06 11.97
CA ARG A 60 0.64 20.63 12.60
C ARG A 60 1.88 20.30 11.79
N ILE A 61 2.74 21.29 11.62
CA ILE A 61 4.06 21.13 11.06
C ILE A 61 5.00 20.75 12.19
N GLU A 62 5.74 19.68 12.00
CA GLU A 62 6.72 19.14 12.93
C GLU A 62 8.11 19.15 12.26
N ASP A 63 9.15 18.96 13.07
CA ASP A 63 10.52 18.74 12.60
C ASP A 63 10.98 19.81 11.57
N ASP A 64 10.73 21.09 11.90
CA ASP A 64 11.07 22.27 11.10
C ASP A 64 10.58 22.24 9.63
N GLY A 65 9.42 21.61 9.39
CA GLY A 65 8.83 21.52 8.05
C GLY A 65 9.02 20.18 7.36
N SER A 66 9.76 19.24 7.96
CA SER A 66 9.98 17.92 7.37
C SER A 66 8.85 16.93 7.61
N ARG A 67 8.00 17.15 8.62
CA ARG A 67 6.89 16.26 8.96
C ARG A 67 5.59 17.03 9.22
N TYR A 68 4.48 16.38 8.93
CA TYR A 68 3.11 16.84 9.15
C TYR A 68 2.35 15.83 10.01
N SER A 69 1.69 16.33 11.04
CA SER A 69 0.80 15.55 11.89
C SER A 69 -0.65 15.95 11.60
N PHE A 70 -1.45 14.97 11.19
CA PHE A 70 -2.83 15.19 10.75
C PHE A 70 -3.81 14.73 11.83
N GLU A 71 -4.68 15.62 12.30
CA GLU A 71 -5.70 15.30 13.30
C GLU A 71 -6.70 14.22 12.83
N CYS A 72 -6.74 13.91 11.53
CA CYS A 72 -7.59 12.85 10.97
C CYS A 72 -7.12 11.43 11.37
N GLY A 73 -5.85 11.23 11.77
CA GLY A 73 -5.29 9.93 12.19
C GLY A 73 -5.23 8.84 11.10
N MET A 74 -5.63 9.16 9.87
CA MET A 74 -5.86 8.14 8.84
C MET A 74 -4.56 7.51 8.34
N TYR A 75 -3.46 8.26 8.39
CA TYR A 75 -2.15 7.74 8.04
C TYR A 75 -1.61 6.81 9.15
N GLU A 76 -1.82 7.15 10.40
CA GLU A 76 -1.37 6.37 11.54
C GLU A 76 -2.11 5.01 11.60
N HIS A 77 -3.41 5.00 11.30
CA HIS A 77 -4.22 3.78 11.34
C HIS A 77 -4.20 2.95 10.05
N PHE A 78 -4.31 3.60 8.88
CA PHE A 78 -4.43 2.91 7.59
C PHE A 78 -3.24 3.13 6.68
N GLY A 79 -2.34 4.05 7.04
CA GLY A 79 -1.20 4.53 6.27
C GLY A 79 -1.56 4.93 4.85
N ILE A 80 -2.71 5.60 4.75
CA ILE A 80 -3.15 6.27 3.55
C ILE A 80 -3.44 7.70 3.95
N LEU A 81 -2.91 8.66 3.18
CA LEU A 81 -3.18 10.07 3.39
C LEU A 81 -4.69 10.34 3.27
N CYS A 82 -5.25 11.00 4.28
CA CYS A 82 -6.63 11.46 4.23
C CYS A 82 -6.77 12.62 3.24
N CYS A 83 -8.00 12.90 2.80
CA CYS A 83 -8.31 14.03 1.93
C CYS A 83 -7.84 15.39 2.50
N HIS A 84 -7.78 15.52 3.83
CA HIS A 84 -7.25 16.72 4.49
C HIS A 84 -5.74 16.87 4.28
N ALA A 85 -4.99 15.78 4.43
CA ALA A 85 -3.56 15.75 4.17
C ALA A 85 -3.24 16.07 2.71
N ILE A 86 -3.96 15.43 1.78
CA ILE A 86 -3.81 15.67 0.34
C ILE A 86 -4.09 17.14 0.02
N LYS A 87 -5.16 17.72 0.59
CA LYS A 87 -5.49 19.13 0.37
C LYS A 87 -4.37 20.06 0.86
N LEU A 88 -3.80 19.79 2.03
CA LEU A 88 -2.68 20.58 2.55
C LEU A 88 -1.45 20.48 1.66
N LEU A 89 -1.05 19.27 1.26
CA LEU A 89 0.13 19.07 0.39
C LEU A 89 -0.01 19.81 -0.95
N ILE A 90 -1.22 19.82 -1.52
CA ILE A 90 -1.51 20.60 -2.73
C ILE A 90 -1.38 22.10 -2.46
N HIS A 91 -1.90 22.58 -1.31
CA HIS A 91 -1.83 23.98 -0.93
C HIS A 91 -0.39 24.46 -0.69
N THR A 92 0.44 23.64 -0.04
CA THR A 92 1.87 23.93 0.19
C THR A 92 2.74 23.67 -1.04
N SER A 93 2.13 23.42 -2.20
CA SER A 93 2.81 23.19 -3.48
C SER A 93 3.84 22.05 -3.43
N VAL A 94 3.60 21.04 -2.59
CA VAL A 94 4.44 19.85 -2.52
C VAL A 94 4.24 19.02 -3.79
N THR A 95 5.27 18.97 -4.63
CA THR A 95 5.22 18.32 -5.96
C THR A 95 5.18 16.79 -5.87
N ARG A 96 5.73 16.21 -4.80
CA ARG A 96 5.79 14.77 -4.56
C ARG A 96 5.49 14.46 -3.12
N ILE A 97 4.71 13.40 -2.88
CA ILE A 97 4.43 12.92 -1.53
C ILE A 97 5.77 12.57 -0.85
N PRO A 98 6.05 13.10 0.36
CA PRO A 98 7.29 12.78 1.07
C PRO A 98 7.40 11.28 1.35
N GLU A 99 8.63 10.74 1.32
CA GLU A 99 8.87 9.30 1.48
C GLU A 99 8.38 8.75 2.82
N ALA A 100 8.42 9.59 3.87
CA ALA A 100 7.87 9.27 5.19
C ALA A 100 6.38 8.86 5.17
N TYR A 101 5.63 9.25 4.12
CA TYR A 101 4.22 8.92 3.92
C TYR A 101 3.98 7.80 2.88
N ILE A 102 5.05 7.19 2.36
CA ILE A 102 4.98 6.11 1.37
C ILE A 102 5.38 4.79 2.04
N MET A 103 4.41 4.02 2.52
CA MET A 103 4.72 2.71 3.09
C MET A 103 4.93 1.65 2.02
N LYS A 104 5.91 0.77 2.25
CA LYS A 104 6.26 -0.37 1.38
C LYS A 104 5.04 -1.17 0.91
N ARG A 105 4.08 -1.47 1.80
CA ARG A 105 2.87 -2.25 1.48
C ARG A 105 2.01 -1.66 0.35
N TRP A 106 2.10 -0.35 0.10
CA TRP A 106 1.35 0.34 -0.95
C TRP A 106 2.18 0.68 -2.19
N THR A 107 3.39 0.14 -2.28
CA THR A 107 4.30 0.29 -3.42
C THR A 107 4.34 -1.00 -4.26
N ARG A 108 4.91 -0.92 -5.46
CA ARG A 108 5.18 -2.13 -6.28
C ARG A 108 6.12 -3.10 -5.57
N ALA A 109 7.03 -2.60 -4.74
CA ALA A 109 7.97 -3.40 -3.95
C ALA A 109 7.31 -4.22 -2.83
N ALA A 110 6.00 -4.03 -2.57
CA ALA A 110 5.24 -4.97 -1.75
C ALA A 110 5.14 -6.38 -2.38
N ARG A 111 5.43 -6.49 -3.68
CA ARG A 111 5.47 -7.76 -4.40
C ARG A 111 6.82 -8.47 -4.29
N ASP A 112 7.86 -7.72 -3.90
CA ASP A 112 9.21 -8.23 -3.77
C ASP A 112 9.27 -8.91 -2.40
N PHE A 113 9.03 -10.21 -2.38
CA PHE A 113 9.29 -11.02 -1.21
C PHE A 113 10.80 -11.03 -0.98
N VAL A 114 11.21 -10.66 0.23
CA VAL A 114 12.58 -10.93 0.67
C VAL A 114 12.67 -12.43 0.80
N TYR A 115 13.61 -13.04 0.07
CA TYR A 115 13.99 -14.43 0.30
C TYR A 115 14.39 -14.51 1.77
N LEU A 116 13.52 -15.08 2.62
CA LEU A 116 13.92 -15.42 3.97
C LEU A 116 14.85 -16.61 3.83
N ASP A 117 16.13 -16.32 3.62
CA ASP A 117 17.23 -17.30 3.60
C ASP A 117 17.38 -17.99 4.98
N ASP A 118 16.60 -17.57 5.99
CA ASP A 118 16.73 -17.98 7.38
C ASP A 118 15.38 -18.35 8.02
N ILE A 119 14.65 -19.30 7.43
CA ILE A 119 13.83 -20.22 8.25
C ILE A 119 14.63 -21.51 8.39
N SER A 120 15.81 -21.37 9.00
CA SER A 120 16.37 -22.46 9.76
C SER A 120 15.76 -22.40 11.16
N SER A 121 15.26 -23.54 11.65
CA SER A 121 14.99 -23.81 13.08
C SER A 121 13.62 -23.42 13.68
N GLY A 122 12.51 -23.84 13.08
CA GLY A 122 11.21 -23.90 13.79
C GLY A 122 10.17 -24.80 13.12
N PRO A 123 9.24 -25.44 13.85
CA PRO A 123 8.18 -26.24 13.25
C PRO A 123 7.19 -25.30 12.54
N VAL A 124 7.42 -25.09 11.25
CA VAL A 124 6.54 -24.32 10.38
C VAL A 124 5.24 -25.11 10.22
N SER A 125 4.09 -24.48 10.44
CA SER A 125 2.80 -25.15 10.23
C SER A 125 2.71 -25.66 8.80
N SER A 126 2.17 -26.87 8.61
CA SER A 126 2.06 -27.52 7.30
C SER A 126 1.40 -26.62 6.24
N GLN A 127 0.38 -25.84 6.63
CA GLN A 127 -0.25 -24.84 5.78
C GLN A 127 0.69 -23.70 5.38
N LEU A 128 1.53 -23.19 6.29
CA LEU A 128 2.43 -22.08 5.99
C LEU A 128 3.54 -22.54 5.03
N SER A 129 4.07 -23.75 5.22
CA SER A 129 5.06 -24.37 4.33
C SER A 129 4.51 -24.57 2.91
N GLN A 130 3.28 -25.09 2.80
CA GLN A 130 2.63 -25.28 1.49
C GLN A 130 2.38 -23.95 0.76
N ASN A 131 1.91 -22.93 1.48
CA ASN A 131 1.68 -21.61 0.91
C ASN A 131 2.99 -20.96 0.43
N LEU A 132 4.10 -21.16 1.15
CA LEU A 132 5.43 -20.66 0.77
C LEU A 132 5.93 -21.33 -0.51
N LEU A 133 5.86 -22.67 -0.59
CA LEU A 133 6.22 -23.44 -1.79
C LEU A 133 5.43 -22.98 -3.01
N LEU A 134 4.11 -22.79 -2.86
CA LEU A 134 3.24 -22.31 -3.94
C LEU A 134 3.61 -20.90 -4.41
N VAL A 135 3.89 -19.98 -3.49
CA VAL A 135 4.28 -18.60 -3.84
C VAL A 135 5.60 -18.58 -4.59
N ASN A 136 6.61 -19.32 -4.11
CA ASN A 136 7.92 -19.41 -4.75
C ASN A 136 7.81 -20.03 -6.15
N ALA A 137 7.07 -21.13 -6.31
CA ALA A 137 6.85 -21.75 -7.61
C ALA A 137 6.19 -20.79 -8.62
N LEU A 138 5.17 -20.04 -8.18
CA LEU A 138 4.48 -19.06 -9.02
C LEU A 138 5.37 -17.88 -9.43
N GLU A 139 6.38 -17.53 -8.63
CA GLU A 139 7.32 -16.47 -8.98
C GLU A 139 8.26 -16.92 -10.11
N VAL A 140 8.84 -18.12 -10.00
CA VAL A 140 9.70 -18.68 -11.04
C VAL A 140 8.92 -18.86 -12.35
N VAL A 141 7.66 -19.27 -12.31
CA VAL A 141 6.81 -19.34 -13.52
C VAL A 141 6.58 -17.96 -14.15
N ARG A 142 6.49 -16.88 -13.35
CA ARG A 142 6.28 -15.51 -13.86
C ARG A 142 7.53 -14.93 -14.50
N THR A 143 8.73 -15.29 -14.05
CA THR A 143 9.98 -14.84 -14.66
C THR A 143 10.18 -15.50 -16.03
N VAL A 144 9.81 -16.78 -16.15
CA VAL A 144 9.86 -17.58 -17.37
C VAL A 144 8.96 -17.05 -18.50
N ASN A 145 7.77 -16.52 -18.20
CA ASN A 145 6.84 -16.06 -19.23
C ASN A 145 7.36 -14.89 -20.10
N ARG A 146 8.57 -14.39 -19.80
CA ARG A 146 9.25 -13.31 -20.52
C ARG A 146 10.40 -13.83 -21.40
N ASP A 147 10.77 -15.12 -21.31
CA ASP A 147 11.96 -15.70 -21.94
C ASP A 147 11.74 -17.19 -22.27
N SER A 148 11.82 -17.55 -23.55
CA SER A 148 11.61 -18.93 -24.01
C SER A 148 12.71 -19.90 -23.53
N GLN A 149 13.96 -19.44 -23.37
CA GLN A 149 15.06 -20.28 -22.88
C GLN A 149 14.90 -20.58 -21.39
N ALA A 150 14.42 -19.59 -20.62
CA ALA A 150 14.10 -19.78 -19.22
C ALA A 150 12.98 -20.82 -19.01
N SER A 151 12.06 -20.94 -19.98
CA SER A 151 10.98 -21.94 -19.96
C SER A 151 11.49 -23.36 -20.02
N ASP A 152 12.45 -23.63 -20.91
CA ASP A 152 13.04 -24.97 -21.06
C ASP A 152 13.88 -25.35 -19.84
N ILE A 153 14.54 -24.38 -19.20
CA ILE A 153 15.27 -24.59 -17.94
C ILE A 153 14.28 -24.99 -16.84
N LEU A 154 13.21 -24.23 -16.65
CA LEU A 154 12.22 -24.50 -15.61
C LEU A 154 11.52 -25.86 -15.81
N ALA A 155 11.13 -26.18 -17.04
CA ALA A 155 10.47 -27.45 -17.36
C ALA A 155 11.35 -28.66 -17.00
N ARG A 156 12.67 -28.58 -17.29
CA ARG A 156 13.63 -29.63 -16.90
C ARG A 156 13.74 -29.77 -15.39
N HIS A 157 13.92 -28.66 -14.66
CA HIS A 157 14.05 -28.71 -13.20
C HIS A 157 12.78 -29.21 -12.51
N LEU A 158 11.58 -28.82 -12.98
CA LEU A 158 10.32 -29.34 -12.45
C LEU A 158 10.13 -30.83 -12.73
N SER A 159 10.56 -31.31 -13.90
CA SER A 159 10.50 -32.74 -14.21
C SER A 159 11.41 -33.56 -13.30
N ASN A 160 12.62 -33.06 -13.02
CA ASN A 160 13.56 -33.73 -12.12
C ASN A 160 13.05 -33.72 -10.68
N ALA A 161 12.57 -32.57 -10.19
CA ALA A 161 11.98 -32.46 -8.85
C ALA A 161 10.79 -33.42 -8.67
N ARG A 162 9.93 -33.58 -9.68
CA ARG A 162 8.83 -34.54 -9.60
C ARG A 162 9.32 -35.98 -9.49
N LYS A 163 10.33 -36.37 -10.27
CA LYS A 163 10.93 -37.71 -10.18
C LYS A 163 11.53 -37.98 -8.81
N GLU A 164 12.24 -37.01 -8.24
CA GLU A 164 12.80 -37.15 -6.89
C GLU A 164 11.72 -37.34 -5.83
N ILE A 165 10.61 -36.59 -5.93
CA ILE A 165 9.46 -36.72 -5.03
C ILE A 165 8.76 -38.08 -5.19
N ASP A 166 8.58 -38.54 -6.44
CA ASP A 166 7.94 -39.83 -6.72
C ASP A 166 8.80 -41.03 -6.28
N CYS A 167 10.10 -40.81 -6.01
CA CYS A 167 11.04 -41.81 -5.50
C CYS A 167 11.12 -41.87 -3.96
N LEU A 168 10.41 -41.00 -3.24
CA LEU A 168 10.28 -41.03 -1.77
C LEU A 168 9.22 -42.05 -1.33
#